data_AF-A0A2M8EGL4-F1
#
_entry.id   AF-A0A2M8EGL4-F1
#
_cell.length_a   1.000
_cell.length_b   1.000
_cell.length_c   1.000
_cell.angle_alpha   90.00
_cell.angle_beta   90.00
_cell.angle_gamma   90.00
#
_symmetry.space_group_name_H-M   'P 1'
#
loop_
_entity.id
_entity.type
_entity.pdbx_description
1 polymer ?
#
loop_
_entity_poly.entity_id
_entity_poly.type
_entity_poly.pdbx_seq_one_letter_code
_entity_poly.pdbx_strand_id
1 'polypeptide(L)'
;PGTNGQHAYFQMLHQGTDVVPVEFVAVKKPKHTLQGHHTLLLANAVAQAQALMQGKADEGGHKHFTGNRPSTFLLLDELNPTTLGALIALQEHRVFVSGSLWGINSFDQWGVELGKVLAKDVEARLLSGNLAGLDGSTAGLLAQLRA
;
A
#
# COMPACT_ATOMS: atom_id res chain seq x y z
N PRO A 1 -6.83 1.66 6.25
CA PRO A 1 -7.09 0.94 7.53
C PRO A 1 -8.39 0.13 7.40
N GLY A 2 -8.48 -1.03 8.06
CA GLY A 2 -9.74 -1.75 8.19
C GLY A 2 -10.68 -1.03 9.17
N THR A 3 -12.01 -1.07 8.99
CA THR A 3 -12.75 -1.79 7.94
C THR A 3 -12.94 -0.99 6.65
N ASN A 4 -12.56 0.30 6.59
CA ASN A 4 -12.81 1.18 5.43
C ASN A 4 -12.32 0.60 4.09
N GLY A 5 -11.17 -0.09 4.08
CA GLY A 5 -10.64 -0.74 2.86
C GLY A 5 -11.60 -1.77 2.24
N GLN A 6 -12.45 -2.41 3.08
CA GLN A 6 -13.48 -3.34 2.64
C GLN A 6 -14.49 -2.69 1.69
N HIS A 7 -14.71 -1.38 1.83
CA HIS A 7 -15.65 -0.59 1.03
C HIS A 7 -14.98 0.20 -0.10
N ALA A 8 -13.70 -0.07 -0.38
CA ALA A 8 -12.94 0.65 -1.40
C ALA A 8 -12.36 -0.32 -2.46
N TYR A 9 -11.42 -1.18 -2.07
CA TYR A 9 -10.63 -1.98 -3.00
C TYR A 9 -10.65 -3.49 -2.71
N PHE A 10 -11.31 -3.93 -1.64
CA PHE A 10 -11.41 -5.37 -1.34
C PHE A 10 -12.22 -6.14 -2.38
N GLN A 11 -13.09 -5.48 -3.14
CA GLN A 11 -13.72 -6.06 -4.32
C GLN A 11 -12.67 -6.61 -5.30
N MET A 12 -11.64 -5.81 -5.61
CA MET A 12 -10.53 -6.22 -6.47
C MET A 12 -9.70 -7.33 -5.81
N LEU A 13 -9.43 -7.24 -4.50
CA LEU A 13 -8.68 -8.28 -3.80
C LEU A 13 -9.38 -9.64 -3.85
N HIS A 14 -10.72 -9.67 -3.81
CA HIS A 14 -11.52 -10.90 -3.79
C HIS A 14 -11.83 -11.49 -5.17
N GLN A 15 -12.21 -10.64 -6.13
CA GLN A 15 -12.70 -11.07 -7.45
C GLN A 15 -11.89 -10.51 -8.62
N GLY A 16 -10.83 -9.74 -8.37
CA GLY A 16 -9.91 -9.28 -9.41
C GLY A 16 -9.06 -10.43 -10.00
N THR A 17 -8.43 -10.16 -11.14
CA THR A 17 -7.63 -11.15 -11.86
C THR A 17 -6.26 -11.41 -11.23
N ASP A 18 -5.73 -10.45 -10.48
CA ASP A 18 -4.42 -10.55 -9.86
C ASP A 18 -4.49 -11.21 -8.48
N VAL A 19 -3.45 -11.98 -8.15
CA VAL A 19 -3.24 -12.49 -6.80
C VAL A 19 -2.29 -11.54 -6.08
N VAL A 20 -2.85 -10.79 -5.12
CA VAL A 20 -2.11 -9.83 -4.30
C VAL A 20 -1.95 -10.41 -2.89
N PRO A 21 -0.72 -10.69 -2.41
CA PRO A 21 -0.50 -11.09 -1.02
C PRO A 21 -0.96 -10.00 -0.05
N VAL A 22 -1.77 -10.37 0.95
CA VAL A 22 -2.30 -9.44 1.94
C VAL A 22 -1.68 -9.68 3.30
N GLU A 23 -1.35 -8.62 4.03
CA GLU A 23 -0.97 -8.71 5.45
C GLU A 23 -2.03 -8.02 6.31
N PHE A 24 -2.67 -8.79 7.18
CA PHE A 24 -3.55 -8.25 8.21
C PHE A 24 -2.75 -7.99 9.48
N VAL A 25 -2.77 -6.76 9.97
CA VAL A 25 -2.25 -6.40 11.28
C VAL A 25 -3.42 -6.06 12.19
N ALA A 26 -3.62 -6.86 13.24
CA ALA A 26 -4.69 -6.69 14.21
C ALA A 26 -4.12 -6.45 15.61
N VAL A 27 -4.87 -5.72 16.43
CA VAL A 27 -4.52 -5.45 17.83
C VAL A 27 -5.63 -6.03 18.70
N LYS A 28 -5.28 -6.90 19.66
CA LYS A 28 -6.25 -7.65 20.48
C LYS A 28 -6.97 -6.81 21.53
N LYS A 29 -6.28 -5.82 22.12
CA LYS A 29 -6.84 -4.95 23.17
C LYS A 29 -7.09 -3.53 22.62
N PRO A 30 -8.33 -3.00 22.71
CA PRO A 30 -8.61 -1.63 22.30
C PRO A 30 -8.05 -0.62 23.31
N LYS A 31 -7.80 0.61 22.86
CA LYS A 31 -7.50 1.77 23.72
C LYS A 31 -8.74 2.63 24.03
N HIS A 32 -9.94 2.08 23.78
CA HIS A 32 -11.23 2.74 24.00
C HIS A 32 -12.17 1.84 24.79
N THR A 33 -13.24 2.41 25.33
CA THR A 33 -14.27 1.69 26.12
C THR A 33 -15.57 1.42 25.34
N LEU A 34 -15.61 1.75 24.04
CA LEU A 34 -16.79 1.52 23.19
C LEU A 34 -17.15 0.02 23.10
N GLN A 35 -18.31 -0.34 23.65
CA GLN A 35 -18.78 -1.72 23.73
C GLN A 35 -19.08 -2.29 22.33
N GLY A 36 -18.64 -3.53 22.07
CA GLY A 36 -18.92 -4.23 20.81
C GLY A 36 -18.10 -3.78 19.59
N HIS A 37 -17.63 -2.53 19.56
CA HIS A 37 -16.85 -1.99 18.43
C HIS A 37 -15.59 -2.81 18.13
N HIS A 38 -14.80 -3.11 19.16
CA HIS A 38 -13.54 -3.82 18.94
C HIS A 38 -13.76 -5.29 18.55
N THR A 39 -14.78 -5.93 19.12
CA THR A 39 -15.19 -7.28 18.75
C THR A 39 -15.60 -7.34 17.27
N LEU A 40 -16.41 -6.39 16.80
CA LEU A 40 -16.82 -6.29 15.40
C LEU A 40 -15.62 -6.04 14.48
N LEU A 41 -14.68 -5.18 14.88
CA LEU A 41 -13.45 -4.94 14.11
C LEU A 41 -12.63 -6.22 13.93
N LEU A 42 -12.37 -6.96 15.02
CA LEU A 42 -11.59 -8.20 14.97
C LEU A 42 -12.32 -9.31 14.19
N ALA A 43 -13.64 -9.43 14.37
CA ALA A 43 -14.46 -10.37 13.60
C ALA A 43 -14.35 -10.11 12.10
N ASN A 44 -14.42 -8.83 11.69
CA ASN A 44 -14.23 -8.44 10.30
C ASN A 44 -12.83 -8.76 9.77
N ALA A 45 -11.77 -8.50 10.55
CA ALA A 45 -10.40 -8.82 10.12
C ALA A 45 -10.21 -10.33 9.88
N VAL A 46 -10.68 -11.17 10.80
CA VAL A 46 -10.60 -12.64 10.67
C VAL A 46 -11.46 -13.13 9.52
N ALA A 47 -12.69 -12.62 9.38
CA ALA A 47 -13.59 -13.00 8.30
C ALA A 47 -13.02 -12.65 6.92
N GLN A 48 -12.31 -11.54 6.78
CA GLN A 48 -11.66 -11.18 5.52
C GLN A 48 -10.51 -12.13 5.16
N ALA A 49 -9.65 -12.48 6.13
CA ALA A 49 -8.60 -13.47 5.91
C ALA A 49 -9.19 -14.85 5.54
N GLN A 50 -10.26 -15.26 6.22
CA GLN A 50 -10.99 -16.48 5.89
C GLN A 50 -11.59 -16.44 4.48
N ALA A 51 -12.25 -15.34 4.11
CA ALA A 51 -12.88 -15.19 2.81
C ALA A 51 -11.86 -15.25 1.66
N LEU A 52 -10.69 -14.62 1.83
CA LEU A 52 -9.58 -14.71 0.86
C LEU A 52 -9.09 -16.15 0.68
N MET A 53 -8.99 -16.91 1.77
CA MET A 53 -8.54 -18.30 1.74
C MET A 53 -9.59 -19.24 1.13
N GLN A 54 -10.84 -19.19 1.62
CA GLN A 54 -11.86 -20.19 1.33
C GLN A 54 -12.65 -19.88 0.05
N GLY A 55 -12.83 -18.60 -0.28
CA GLY A 55 -13.75 -18.21 -1.34
C GLY A 55 -15.18 -18.68 -1.07
N LYS A 56 -15.96 -18.76 -2.15
CA LYS A 56 -17.36 -19.21 -2.16
C LYS A 56 -17.75 -19.54 -3.60
N ALA A 57 -18.10 -20.80 -3.84
CA ALA A 57 -18.67 -21.19 -5.12
C ALA A 57 -20.08 -20.62 -5.32
N ASP A 58 -20.37 -20.20 -6.54
CA ASP A 58 -21.68 -19.72 -6.98
C ASP A 58 -21.86 -20.09 -8.46
N GLU A 59 -22.98 -20.70 -8.81
CA GLU A 59 -23.29 -21.14 -10.18
C GLU A 59 -23.63 -19.97 -11.11
N GLY A 60 -24.14 -18.87 -10.56
CA GLY A 60 -24.46 -17.64 -11.29
C GLY A 60 -23.24 -16.77 -11.64
N GLY A 61 -22.03 -17.19 -11.23
CA GLY A 61 -20.74 -16.58 -11.56
C GLY A 61 -20.45 -15.24 -10.87
N HIS A 62 -21.41 -14.32 -10.81
CA HIS A 62 -21.19 -12.98 -10.25
C HIS A 62 -20.89 -12.97 -8.75
N LYS A 63 -21.42 -13.94 -8.00
CA LYS A 63 -21.15 -14.09 -6.56
C LYS A 63 -20.12 -15.18 -6.27
N HIS A 64 -19.38 -15.60 -7.30
CA HIS A 64 -18.31 -16.58 -7.17
C HIS A 64 -17.05 -15.89 -6.66
N PHE A 65 -16.50 -16.40 -5.55
CA PHE A 65 -15.23 -15.98 -4.98
C PHE A 65 -14.27 -17.15 -5.12
N THR A 66 -13.20 -16.98 -5.86
CA THR A 66 -12.27 -18.08 -6.17
C THR A 66 -11.57 -18.63 -4.94
N GLY A 67 -11.41 -17.83 -3.88
CA GLY A 67 -10.59 -18.19 -2.73
C GLY A 67 -9.14 -18.41 -3.14
N ASN A 68 -8.39 -19.17 -2.33
CA ASN A 68 -6.98 -19.47 -2.52
C ASN A 68 -6.10 -18.21 -2.72
N ARG A 69 -6.45 -17.12 -2.03
CA ARG A 69 -5.71 -15.86 -2.06
C ARG A 69 -4.88 -15.73 -0.78
N PRO A 70 -3.55 -15.59 -0.87
CA PRO A 70 -2.68 -15.71 0.28
C PRO A 70 -2.78 -14.49 1.20
N SER A 71 -2.76 -14.74 2.50
CA SER A 71 -2.60 -13.68 3.49
C SER A 71 -1.78 -14.12 4.70
N THR A 72 -1.09 -13.16 5.31
CA THR A 72 -0.42 -13.29 6.61
C THR A 72 -1.25 -12.54 7.66
N PHE A 73 -1.34 -13.08 8.87
CA PHE A 73 -2.07 -12.45 9.98
C PHE A 73 -1.13 -12.21 11.17
N LEU A 74 -0.83 -10.94 11.43
CA LEU A 74 -0.02 -10.48 12.56
C LEU A 74 -0.95 -9.94 13.65
N LEU A 75 -0.93 -10.58 14.82
CA LEU A 75 -1.72 -10.15 15.99
C LEU A 75 -0.81 -9.58 17.07
N LEU A 76 -1.04 -8.32 17.42
CA LEU A 76 -0.41 -7.65 18.57
C LEU A 76 -1.34 -7.76 19.78
N ASP A 77 -0.81 -8.06 20.96
CA ASP A 77 -1.61 -8.09 22.20
C ASP A 77 -2.19 -6.70 22.54
N GLU A 78 -1.39 -5.66 22.37
CA GLU A 78 -1.81 -4.26 22.44
C GLU A 78 -0.90 -3.41 21.54
N LEU A 79 -1.35 -2.20 21.19
CA LEU A 79 -0.53 -1.21 20.51
C LEU A 79 -0.03 -0.19 21.54
N ASN A 80 1.25 -0.32 21.90
CA ASN A 80 1.98 0.57 22.80
C ASN A 80 3.35 0.90 22.16
N PRO A 81 4.18 1.79 22.74
CA PRO A 81 5.47 2.16 22.14
C PRO A 81 6.38 0.97 21.85
N THR A 82 6.41 -0.02 22.74
CA THR A 82 7.22 -1.24 22.60
C THR A 82 6.73 -2.10 21.44
N THR A 83 5.43 -2.40 21.37
CA THR A 83 4.87 -3.27 20.31
C THR A 83 4.85 -2.58 18.96
N LEU A 84 4.68 -1.26 18.91
CA LEU A 84 4.84 -0.48 17.70
C LEU A 84 6.30 -0.51 17.20
N GLY A 85 7.27 -0.29 18.09
CA GLY A 85 8.69 -0.37 17.74
C GLY A 85 9.08 -1.76 17.23
N ALA A 86 8.59 -2.82 17.87
CA ALA A 86 8.80 -4.19 17.42
C ALA A 86 8.20 -4.46 16.02
N LEU A 87 6.99 -3.95 15.75
CA LEU A 87 6.36 -4.09 14.44
C LEU A 87 7.15 -3.35 13.35
N ILE A 88 7.66 -2.15 13.64
CA ILE A 88 8.50 -1.39 12.70
C ILE A 88 9.79 -2.15 12.41
N ALA A 89 10.51 -2.59 13.45
CA ALA A 89 11.77 -3.33 13.31
C ALA A 89 11.59 -4.64 12.51
N LEU A 90 10.45 -5.33 12.69
CA LEU A 90 10.11 -6.50 11.88
C LEU A 90 10.05 -6.16 10.38
N GLN A 91 9.43 -5.04 10.01
CA GLN A 91 9.32 -4.63 8.60
C GLN A 91 10.67 -4.13 8.06
N GLU A 92 11.47 -3.41 8.85
CA GLU A 92 12.83 -3.00 8.46
C GLU A 92 13.72 -4.21 8.17
N HIS A 93 13.71 -5.22 9.05
CA HIS A 93 14.47 -6.45 8.82
C HIS A 93 13.94 -7.27 7.65
N ARG A 94 12.62 -7.27 7.40
CA ARG A 94 12.04 -7.89 6.20
C ARG A 94 12.56 -7.25 4.92
N VAL A 95 12.63 -5.92 4.87
CA VAL A 95 13.21 -5.18 3.74
C VAL A 95 14.68 -5.52 3.57
N PHE A 96 15.46 -5.49 4.67
CA PHE A 96 16.87 -5.85 4.65
C PHE A 96 17.14 -7.28 4.13
N VAL A 97 16.39 -8.28 4.62
CA VAL A 97 16.55 -9.67 4.17
C VAL A 97 16.18 -9.80 2.69
N SER A 98 15.10 -9.14 2.25
CA SER A 98 14.70 -9.18 0.84
C SER A 98 15.76 -8.57 -0.08
N GLY A 99 16.32 -7.41 0.30
CA GLY A 99 17.42 -6.80 -0.45
C GLY A 99 18.69 -7.64 -0.46
N SER A 100 19.03 -8.27 0.67
CA SER A 100 20.16 -9.18 0.79
C SER A 100 20.02 -10.41 -0.11
N LEU A 101 18.82 -10.99 -0.18
CA LEU A 101 18.51 -12.13 -1.07
C LEU A 101 18.60 -11.74 -2.55
N TRP A 102 18.18 -10.52 -2.91
CA TRP A 102 18.24 -10.03 -4.27
C TRP A 102 19.61 -9.43 -4.66
N GLY A 103 20.55 -9.32 -3.72
CA GLY A 103 21.86 -8.73 -3.98
C GLY A 103 21.81 -7.24 -4.31
N ILE A 104 20.82 -6.51 -3.79
CA ILE A 104 20.66 -5.06 -4.00
C ILE A 104 20.96 -4.28 -2.71
N ASN A 105 21.33 -3.01 -2.87
CA ASN A 105 21.56 -2.12 -1.73
C ASN A 105 20.24 -1.51 -1.24
N SER A 106 19.72 -1.98 -0.11
CA SER A 106 18.51 -1.42 0.53
C SER A 106 18.69 -0.05 1.18
N PHE A 107 19.91 0.50 1.17
CA PHE A 107 20.27 1.72 1.90
C PHE A 107 20.65 2.90 0.99
N ASP A 108 20.47 2.78 -0.33
CA ASP A 108 20.61 3.92 -1.25
C ASP A 108 19.27 4.36 -1.85
N GLN A 109 19.28 5.51 -2.51
CA GLN A 109 18.10 6.10 -3.14
C GLN A 109 18.44 6.95 -4.39
N TRP A 110 19.40 6.51 -5.22
CA TRP A 110 19.90 7.31 -6.35
C TRP A 110 18.83 7.71 -7.37
N GLY A 111 17.76 6.92 -7.50
CA GLY A 111 16.67 7.16 -8.45
C GLY A 111 15.94 8.50 -8.28
N VAL A 112 16.09 9.20 -7.16
CA VAL A 112 15.43 10.50 -6.91
C VAL A 112 16.19 11.69 -7.49
N GLU A 113 17.46 11.52 -7.87
CA GLU A 113 18.33 12.65 -8.20
C GLU A 113 17.99 13.29 -9.55
N LEU A 114 17.63 12.49 -10.56
CA LEU A 114 17.29 13.00 -11.89
C LEU A 114 16.09 13.97 -11.83
N GLY A 115 15.04 13.61 -11.09
CA GLY A 115 13.85 14.45 -10.92
C GLY A 115 14.17 15.79 -10.27
N LYS A 116 15.07 15.81 -9.26
CA LYS A 116 15.51 17.06 -8.61
C LYS A 116 16.29 17.96 -9.56
N VAL A 117 17.14 17.38 -10.41
CA VAL A 117 17.91 18.15 -11.41
C VAL A 117 16.96 18.75 -12.46
N LEU A 118 16.03 17.94 -12.99
CA LEU A 118 15.06 18.40 -13.98
C LEU A 118 14.12 19.46 -13.40
N ALA A 119 13.66 19.31 -12.15
CA ALA A 119 12.79 20.29 -11.51
C ALA A 119 13.44 21.68 -11.43
N LYS A 120 14.74 21.77 -11.10
CA LYS A 120 15.48 23.04 -11.06
C LYS A 120 15.60 23.69 -12.44
N ASP A 121 15.86 22.90 -13.49
CA ASP A 121 15.92 23.39 -14.87
C ASP A 121 14.53 23.87 -15.33
N VAL A 122 13.49 23.08 -15.08
CA VAL A 122 12.10 23.43 -15.41
C VAL A 122 11.66 24.70 -14.68
N GLU A 123 11.98 24.87 -13.40
CA GLU A 123 11.68 26.09 -12.64
C GLU A 123 12.34 27.32 -13.29
N ALA A 124 13.63 27.24 -13.60
CA ALA A 124 14.36 28.33 -14.25
C ALA A 124 13.78 28.69 -15.64
N ARG A 125 13.36 27.68 -16.41
CA ARG A 125 12.72 27.87 -17.73
C ARG A 125 11.31 28.40 -17.61
N LEU A 126 10.56 27.98 -16.61
CA LEU A 126 9.22 28.48 -16.33
C LEU A 126 9.25 29.95 -15.94
N LEU A 127 10.33 30.44 -15.31
CA LEU A 127 10.51 31.87 -15.01
C LEU A 127 11.01 32.66 -16.23
N SER A 128 12.01 32.15 -16.95
CA SER A 128 12.62 32.83 -18.10
C SER A 128 11.80 32.77 -19.39
N GLY A 129 10.93 31.77 -19.56
CA GLY A 129 10.20 31.49 -20.79
C GLY A 129 11.04 30.75 -21.85
N ASN A 130 12.23 30.28 -21.51
CA ASN A 130 13.10 29.59 -22.46
C ASN A 130 12.65 28.14 -22.70
N LEU A 131 12.06 27.90 -23.88
CA LEU A 131 11.60 26.57 -24.31
C LEU A 131 12.60 25.81 -25.20
N ALA A 132 13.74 26.42 -25.53
CA ALA A 132 14.68 25.83 -26.48
C ALA A 132 15.31 24.52 -25.94
N GLY A 133 15.31 23.48 -26.78
CA GLY A 133 15.91 22.18 -26.47
C GLY A 133 15.05 21.27 -25.57
N LEU A 134 13.86 21.71 -25.16
CA LEU A 134 12.90 20.84 -24.48
C LEU A 134 12.19 19.93 -25.48
N ASP A 135 11.77 18.74 -25.02
CA ASP A 135 10.86 17.91 -25.80
C ASP A 135 9.49 18.61 -25.98
N GLY A 136 8.75 18.19 -27.01
CA GLY A 136 7.48 18.86 -27.37
C GLY A 136 6.41 18.81 -26.29
N SER A 137 6.39 17.77 -25.43
CA SER A 137 5.42 17.67 -24.34
C SER A 137 5.75 18.69 -23.25
N THR A 138 7.00 18.70 -22.78
CA THR A 138 7.44 19.62 -21.73
C THR A 138 7.35 21.08 -22.20
N ALA A 139 7.80 21.39 -23.41
CA ALA A 139 7.69 22.74 -23.97
C ALA A 139 6.24 23.23 -24.06
N GLY A 140 5.33 22.37 -24.52
CA GLY A 140 3.90 22.68 -24.63
C GLY A 140 3.25 22.97 -23.28
N LEU A 141 3.57 22.16 -22.26
CA LEU A 141 3.05 22.38 -20.90
C LEU A 141 3.59 23.69 -20.29
N LEU A 142 4.88 23.97 -20.44
CA LEU A 142 5.47 25.22 -19.94
C LEU A 142 4.87 26.45 -20.64
N ALA A 143 4.58 26.35 -21.94
CA ALA A 143 3.90 27.41 -22.67
C ALA A 143 2.48 27.66 -22.12
N GLN A 144 1.72 26.59 -21.84
CA GLN A 144 0.37 26.70 -21.27
C GLN A 144 0.37 27.27 -19.84
N LEU A 145 1.32 26.86 -18.99
CA LEU A 145 1.42 27.35 -17.61
C LEU A 145 1.79 28.83 -17.52
N ARG A 146 2.37 29.40 -18.59
CA ARG A 146 2.76 30.81 -18.67
C ARG A 146 1.72 31.71 -19.36
N ALA A 147 0.71 31.13 -20.01
CA ALA A 147 -0.35 31.87 -20.71
C ALA A 147 -1.33 32.49 -19.70
#